data_AF-A0A9W6WPU3-F1
#
_entry.id   AF-A0A9W6WPU3-F1
#
_cell.length_a   1.000
_cell.length_b   1.000
_cell.length_c   1.000
_cell.angle_alpha   90.00
_cell.angle_beta   90.00
_cell.angle_gamma   90.00
#
_symmetry.space_group_name_H-M   'P 1'
#
loop_
_entity.id
_entity.type
_entity.pdbx_description
1 polymer ?
#
loop_
_entity_poly.entity_id
_entity_poly.type
_entity_poly.pdbx_seq_one_letter_code
_entity_poly.pdbx_strand_id
1 'polypeptide(L)'
;MSIFPYFKTHGIDKFKTTLVKEYEVVDKQHLQAYEQLWIAKFRKTAVNKNNAFTIDQLRKKDYRANNKDSIRAYNKEYYKANKERWDAISKARLAARSNCECGGKYSAANHHVHVRSQKHKRWLEEQSA
;
A
#
# COMPACT_ATOMS: atom_id res chain seq x y z
N MET A 1 -0.81 14.58 -15.94
CA MET A 1 -1.97 14.59 -16.85
C MET A 1 -2.28 13.17 -17.26
N SER A 2 -3.56 12.80 -17.36
CA SER A 2 -3.99 11.47 -17.80
C SER A 2 -4.35 11.52 -19.28
N ILE A 3 -4.17 10.40 -20.00
CA ILE A 3 -4.60 10.26 -21.39
C ILE A 3 -6.13 10.09 -21.50
N PHE A 4 -6.79 9.64 -20.42
CA PHE A 4 -8.21 9.29 -20.39
C PHE A 4 -9.17 10.40 -20.85
N PRO A 5 -9.00 11.68 -20.47
CA PRO A 5 -9.87 12.75 -20.97
C PRO A 5 -9.87 12.85 -22.50
N TYR A 6 -8.72 12.63 -23.14
CA TYR A 6 -8.56 12.71 -24.59
C TYR A 6 -9.24 11.54 -25.31
N PHE A 7 -9.27 10.36 -24.68
CA PHE A 7 -10.04 9.22 -25.21
C PHE A 7 -11.54 9.51 -25.19
N LYS A 8 -12.04 10.18 -24.14
CA LYS A 8 -13.46 10.56 -24.05
C LYS A 8 -13.85 11.63 -25.08
N THR A 9 -12.96 12.57 -25.40
CA THR A 9 -13.25 13.66 -26.34
C THR A 9 -13.10 13.26 -27.81
N HIS A 10 -12.10 12.44 -28.14
CA HIS A 10 -11.77 12.14 -29.53
C HIS A 10 -12.18 10.72 -29.98
N GLY A 11 -12.45 9.81 -29.04
CA GLY A 11 -12.64 8.39 -29.31
C GLY A 11 -11.30 7.67 -29.43
N ILE A 12 -11.24 6.42 -28.96
CA ILE A 12 -10.00 5.62 -28.93
C ILE A 12 -9.48 5.31 -30.35
N ASP A 13 -10.39 5.19 -31.32
CA ASP A 13 -10.08 4.82 -32.71
C ASP A 13 -9.27 5.90 -33.44
N LYS A 14 -9.26 7.14 -32.92
CA LYS A 14 -8.48 8.25 -33.50
C LYS A 14 -7.03 8.27 -33.03
N PHE A 15 -6.62 7.33 -32.19
CA PHE A 15 -5.24 7.22 -31.71
C PHE A 15 -4.48 6.14 -32.48
N LYS A 16 -3.26 6.46 -32.89
CA LYS A 16 -2.37 5.51 -33.58
C LYS A 16 -1.39 4.91 -32.57
N THR A 17 -1.27 3.58 -32.58
CA THR A 17 -0.21 2.87 -31.86
C THR A 17 0.92 2.56 -32.82
N THR A 18 2.15 2.96 -32.47
CA THR A 18 3.35 2.65 -33.26
C THR A 18 4.36 1.90 -32.40
N LEU A 19 4.88 0.81 -32.94
CA LEU A 19 5.98 0.08 -32.31
C LEU A 19 7.24 0.96 -32.32
N VAL A 20 7.78 1.20 -31.13
CA VAL A 20 8.98 2.03 -30.99
C VAL A 20 10.24 1.16 -31.15
N LYS A 21 10.31 0.05 -30.42
CA LYS A 21 11.40 -0.92 -30.49
C LYS A 21 11.02 -2.21 -29.76
N GLU A 22 11.51 -3.34 -30.25
CA GLU A 22 11.44 -4.65 -29.60
C GLU A 22 12.75 -4.93 -28.86
N TYR A 23 12.64 -5.60 -27.71
CA TYR A 23 13.77 -5.98 -26.87
C TYR A 23 13.54 -7.40 -26.35
N GLU A 24 14.60 -8.19 -26.30
CA GLU A 24 14.64 -9.38 -25.46
C GLU A 24 14.82 -8.94 -24.00
N VAL A 25 13.87 -9.32 -23.14
CA VAL A 25 13.82 -8.90 -21.74
C VAL A 25 14.12 -10.10 -20.86
N VAL A 26 15.20 -10.00 -20.07
CA VAL A 26 15.63 -11.08 -19.17
C VAL A 26 14.86 -11.02 -17.85
N ASP A 27 14.66 -9.81 -17.31
CA ASP A 27 13.97 -9.62 -16.04
C ASP A 27 13.17 -8.31 -15.96
N LYS A 28 12.49 -8.11 -14.83
CA LYS A 28 11.70 -6.91 -14.58
C LYS A 28 12.55 -5.63 -14.54
N GLN A 29 13.79 -5.69 -14.05
CA GLN A 29 14.64 -4.51 -13.94
C GLN A 29 15.06 -4.01 -15.32
N HIS A 30 15.35 -4.95 -16.21
CA HIS A 30 15.67 -4.71 -17.61
C HIS A 30 14.50 -4.06 -18.35
N LEU A 31 13.27 -4.55 -18.14
CA LEU A 31 12.06 -3.91 -18.66
C LEU A 31 11.91 -2.46 -18.17
N GLN A 32 12.07 -2.24 -16.86
CA GLN A 32 11.95 -0.92 -16.24
C GLN A 32 13.03 0.06 -16.73
N ALA A 33 14.24 -0.43 -17.01
CA ALA A 33 15.32 0.37 -17.59
C ALA A 33 14.96 0.88 -18.99
N TYR A 34 14.44 0.01 -19.87
CA TYR A 34 14.00 0.41 -21.20
C TYR A 34 12.79 1.35 -21.16
N GLU A 35 11.82 1.08 -20.29
CA GLU A 35 10.69 1.97 -20.08
C GLU A 35 11.17 3.36 -19.63
N GLN A 36 12.07 3.43 -18.65
CA GLN A 36 12.66 4.69 -18.17
C GLN A 36 13.40 5.44 -19.28
N LEU A 37 14.14 4.72 -20.14
CA LEU A 37 14.86 5.30 -21.27
C LEU A 37 13.90 6.00 -22.24
N TRP A 38 12.80 5.35 -22.61
CA TRP A 38 11.83 5.95 -23.54
C TRP A 38 11.03 7.07 -22.90
N ILE A 39 10.66 6.96 -21.62
CA ILE A 39 10.02 8.04 -20.87
C ILE A 39 10.96 9.26 -20.80
N ALA A 40 12.26 9.05 -20.59
CA ALA A 40 13.25 10.13 -20.60
C ALA A 40 13.39 10.75 -22.00
N LYS A 41 13.47 9.92 -23.05
CA LYS A 41 13.58 10.37 -24.44
C LYS A 41 12.36 11.20 -24.88
N PHE A 42 11.16 10.78 -24.50
CA PHE A 42 9.91 11.49 -24.81
C PHE A 42 9.49 12.46 -23.71
N ARG A 43 10.32 12.78 -22.72
CA ARG A 43 9.88 13.50 -21.51
C ARG A 43 9.22 14.84 -21.79
N LYS A 44 9.61 15.53 -22.87
CA LYS A 44 8.98 16.80 -23.27
C LYS A 44 7.59 16.59 -23.87
N THR A 45 7.41 15.57 -24.69
CA THR A 45 6.19 15.33 -25.50
C THR A 45 5.21 14.31 -24.92
N ALA A 46 5.68 13.35 -24.11
CA ALA A 46 4.87 12.28 -23.57
C ALA A 46 3.86 12.78 -22.52
N VAL A 47 2.66 12.21 -22.53
CA VAL A 47 1.64 12.45 -21.48
C VAL A 47 2.07 11.82 -20.16
N ASN A 48 2.67 10.62 -20.23
CA ASN A 48 3.24 9.96 -19.06
C ASN A 48 4.54 10.66 -18.64
N LYS A 49 4.56 11.22 -17.43
CA LYS A 49 5.73 11.87 -16.83
C LYS A 49 6.32 11.07 -15.66
N ASN A 50 5.69 9.95 -15.30
CA ASN A 50 6.11 9.13 -14.17
C ASN A 50 7.33 8.30 -14.57
N ASN A 51 8.34 8.25 -13.72
CA ASN A 51 9.49 7.38 -13.92
C ASN A 51 9.10 5.92 -13.64
N ALA A 52 9.68 4.98 -14.39
CA ALA A 52 9.47 3.55 -14.18
C ALA A 52 10.07 3.08 -12.83
N PHE A 53 11.15 3.73 -12.39
CA PHE A 53 11.76 3.59 -11.07
C PHE A 53 12.47 4.89 -10.68
N THR A 54 12.78 5.07 -9.39
CA THR A 54 13.62 6.18 -8.93
C THR A 54 14.90 5.68 -8.29
N ILE A 55 15.99 6.42 -8.49
CA ILE A 55 17.29 6.12 -7.86
C ILE A 55 17.15 6.11 -6.33
N ASP A 56 16.33 6.99 -5.77
CA ASP A 56 16.07 7.02 -4.33
C ASP A 56 15.40 5.74 -3.81
N GLN A 57 14.46 5.16 -4.56
CA GLN A 57 13.83 3.88 -4.20
C GLN A 57 14.85 2.73 -4.20
N LEU A 58 15.71 2.67 -5.22
CA LEU A 58 16.78 1.67 -5.29
C LEU A 58 17.75 1.84 -4.11
N ARG A 59 18.25 3.05 -3.88
CA ARG A 59 19.12 3.39 -2.76
C ARG A 59 18.52 3.00 -1.41
N LYS A 60 17.23 3.29 -1.17
CA LYS A 60 16.53 2.91 0.06
C LYS A 60 16.43 1.39 0.21
N LYS A 61 16.19 0.67 -0.88
CA LYS A 61 16.16 -0.80 -0.88
C LYS A 61 17.52 -1.38 -0.53
N ASP A 62 18.58 -0.89 -1.16
CA ASP A 62 19.96 -1.34 -0.93
C ASP A 62 20.40 -1.02 0.50
N TYR A 63 20.12 0.18 1.00
CA TYR A 63 20.39 0.55 2.39
C TYR A 63 19.70 -0.42 3.36
N ARG A 64 18.42 -0.74 3.15
CA ARG A 64 17.69 -1.68 4.01
C ARG A 64 18.23 -3.11 3.90
N ALA A 65 18.67 -3.55 2.73
CA ALA A 65 19.25 -4.86 2.54
C ALA A 65 20.60 -4.97 3.26
N ASN A 66 21.48 -3.99 3.07
CA ASN A 66 22.82 -3.97 3.64
C ASN A 66 22.85 -3.74 5.16
N ASN A 67 21.86 -3.02 5.70
CA ASN A 67 21.77 -2.73 7.13
C ASN A 67 20.71 -3.59 7.84
N LYS A 68 20.22 -4.65 7.19
CA LYS A 68 19.09 -5.46 7.69
C LYS A 68 19.31 -5.96 9.11
N ASP A 69 20.50 -6.48 9.40
CA ASP A 69 20.82 -7.06 10.69
C ASP A 69 21.02 -5.99 11.77
N SER A 70 21.69 -4.89 11.45
CA SER A 70 21.83 -3.74 12.35
C SER A 70 20.48 -3.12 12.71
N ILE A 71 19.60 -2.94 11.73
CA ILE A 71 18.23 -2.46 11.94
C ILE A 71 17.45 -3.44 12.83
N ARG A 72 17.60 -4.75 12.60
CA ARG A 72 16.93 -5.78 13.42
C ARG A 72 17.44 -5.76 14.86
N ALA A 73 18.75 -5.65 15.08
CA ALA A 73 19.35 -5.57 16.40
C ALA A 73 18.87 -4.33 17.15
N TYR A 74 18.95 -3.16 16.52
CA TYR A 74 18.45 -1.90 17.07
C TYR A 74 16.97 -1.99 17.45
N ASN A 75 16.10 -2.49 16.56
CA ASN A 75 14.67 -2.62 16.84
C ASN A 75 14.39 -3.56 18.01
N LYS A 76 15.18 -4.63 18.14
CA LYS A 76 15.08 -5.59 19.25
C LYS A 76 15.42 -4.92 20.59
N GLU A 77 16.49 -4.15 20.63
CA GLU A 77 16.91 -3.39 21.83
C GLU A 77 15.89 -2.30 22.18
N TYR A 78 15.44 -1.54 21.19
CA TYR A 78 14.41 -0.52 21.38
C TYR A 78 13.14 -1.09 21.97
N TYR A 79 12.67 -2.24 21.47
CA TYR A 79 11.48 -2.92 22.00
C TYR A 79 11.69 -3.40 23.43
N LYS A 80 12.86 -3.99 23.74
CA LYS A 80 13.19 -4.42 25.12
C LYS A 80 13.20 -3.23 26.08
N ALA A 81 13.86 -2.13 25.72
CA ALA A 81 13.95 -0.94 26.56
C ALA A 81 12.59 -0.26 26.78
N ASN A 82 11.67 -0.37 25.82
CA ASN A 82 10.34 0.26 25.89
C ASN A 82 9.22 -0.73 26.21
N LYS A 83 9.55 -1.96 26.65
CA LYS A 83 8.58 -3.04 26.82
C LYS A 83 7.43 -2.64 27.76
N GLU A 84 7.76 -2.08 28.92
CA GLU A 84 6.77 -1.66 29.92
C GLU A 84 5.82 -0.58 29.40
N ARG A 85 6.35 0.38 28.63
CA ARG A 85 5.54 1.42 27.97
C ARG A 85 4.55 0.79 26.99
N TRP A 86 5.00 -0.16 26.16
CA TRP A 86 4.12 -0.84 25.20
C TRP A 86 3.08 -1.70 25.89
N ASP A 87 3.44 -2.40 26.97
CA ASP A 87 2.53 -3.19 27.78
C ASP A 87 1.46 -2.30 28.44
N ALA A 88 1.84 -1.13 28.97
CA ALA A 88 0.92 -0.16 29.53
C ALA A 88 -0.06 0.38 28.48
N ILE A 89 0.44 0.76 27.30
CA ILE A 89 -0.40 1.20 26.17
C ILE A 89 -1.37 0.08 25.74
N SER A 90 -0.89 -1.16 25.68
CA SER A 90 -1.71 -2.32 25.32
C SER A 90 -2.85 -2.53 26.33
N LYS A 91 -2.53 -2.51 27.63
CA LYS A 91 -3.53 -2.60 28.71
C LYS A 91 -4.56 -1.47 28.64
N ALA A 92 -4.12 -0.22 28.44
CA ALA A 92 -5.01 0.93 28.28
C ALA A 92 -5.93 0.77 27.06
N ARG A 93 -5.41 0.31 25.92
CA ARG A 93 -6.22 0.04 24.71
C ARG A 93 -7.24 -1.07 24.92
N LEU A 94 -6.91 -2.10 25.71
CA LEU A 94 -7.84 -3.18 26.04
C LEU A 94 -8.95 -2.68 26.97
N ALA A 95 -8.59 -1.88 27.97
CA ALA A 95 -9.55 -1.27 28.91
C ALA A 95 -10.50 -0.29 28.21
N ALA A 96 -10.02 0.45 27.20
CA ALA A 96 -10.82 1.39 26.42
C ALA A 96 -11.74 0.72 25.37
N ARG A 97 -11.78 -0.61 25.29
CA ARG A 97 -12.72 -1.30 24.39
C ARG A 97 -14.13 -1.17 24.92
N SER A 98 -15.06 -0.83 24.02
CA SER A 98 -16.48 -0.81 24.31
C SER A 98 -17.02 -2.23 24.30
N ASN A 99 -17.91 -2.50 25.26
CA ASN A 99 -18.73 -3.70 25.25
C ASN A 99 -19.96 -3.45 24.37
N CYS A 100 -20.30 -4.43 23.54
CA CYS A 100 -21.54 -4.48 22.81
C CYS A 100 -22.59 -5.25 23.61
N GLU A 101 -23.85 -4.92 23.43
CA GLU A 101 -25.00 -5.62 24.03
C GLU A 101 -25.05 -7.11 23.61
N CYS A 102 -24.57 -7.45 22.41
CA CYS A 102 -24.39 -8.85 21.98
C CYS A 102 -23.28 -9.62 22.74
N GLY A 103 -22.69 -9.03 23.80
CA GLY A 103 -21.59 -9.59 24.59
C GLY A 103 -20.21 -9.48 23.94
N GLY A 104 -20.10 -8.90 22.74
CA GLY A 104 -18.83 -8.66 22.07
C GLY A 104 -18.04 -7.48 22.64
N LYS A 105 -16.72 -7.47 22.46
CA LYS A 105 -15.86 -6.31 22.78
C LYS A 105 -15.18 -5.79 21.52
N TYR A 106 -15.16 -4.47 21.32
CA TYR A 106 -14.54 -3.85 20.16
C TYR A 106 -13.80 -2.56 20.54
N SER A 107 -12.78 -2.21 19.76
CA SER A 107 -12.21 -0.86 19.79
C SER A 107 -13.04 0.07 18.93
N ALA A 108 -12.98 1.39 19.17
CA ALA A 108 -13.68 2.38 18.36
C ALA A 108 -13.42 2.20 16.84
N ALA A 109 -12.17 1.94 16.45
CA ALA A 109 -11.80 1.69 15.05
C ALA A 109 -12.47 0.43 14.45
N ASN A 110 -12.65 -0.61 15.27
CA ASN A 110 -13.20 -1.90 14.83
C ASN A 110 -14.71 -2.03 15.07
N HIS A 111 -15.37 -0.97 15.54
CA HIS A 111 -16.82 -0.99 15.78
C HIS A 111 -17.60 -1.38 14.52
N HIS A 112 -17.27 -0.77 13.38
CA HIS A 112 -17.95 -1.05 12.11
C HIS A 112 -17.80 -2.51 11.67
N VAL A 113 -16.64 -3.12 11.91
CA VAL A 113 -16.38 -4.54 11.61
C VAL A 113 -17.20 -5.42 12.53
N HIS A 114 -17.24 -5.09 13.82
CA HIS A 114 -18.00 -5.83 14.82
C HIS A 114 -19.50 -5.85 14.47
N VAL A 115 -20.10 -4.69 14.21
CA VAL A 115 -21.53 -4.56 13.88
C VAL A 115 -21.89 -5.29 12.58
N ARG A 116 -20.98 -5.32 11.61
CA ARG A 116 -21.19 -6.05 10.34
C ARG A 116 -20.91 -7.55 10.43
N SER A 117 -20.35 -8.03 11.54
CA SER A 117 -20.04 -9.45 11.72
C SER A 117 -21.32 -10.28 11.71
N GLN A 118 -21.23 -11.51 11.18
CA GLN A 118 -22.37 -12.44 11.15
C GLN A 118 -22.90 -12.74 12.55
N LYS A 119 -22.01 -12.78 13.55
CA LYS A 119 -22.38 -12.98 14.95
C LYS A 119 -23.28 -11.86 15.49
N HIS A 120 -22.93 -10.60 15.20
CA HIS A 120 -23.74 -9.47 15.66
C HIS A 120 -25.08 -9.38 14.93
N LYS A 121 -25.11 -9.69 13.62
CA LYS A 121 -26.35 -9.73 12.84
C LYS A 121 -27.33 -10.80 13.33
N ARG A 122 -26.85 -12.02 13.59
CA ARG A 122 -27.68 -13.11 14.16
C ARG A 122 -28.29 -12.72 15.50
N TRP A 123 -27.52 -12.07 16.36
CA TRP A 123 -28.05 -11.57 17.64
C TRP A 123 -29.16 -10.54 17.42
N LEU A 124 -29.03 -9.61 16.47
CA LEU A 124 -30.10 -8.65 16.15
C LEU A 124 -31.37 -9.34 15.62
N GLU A 125 -31.22 -10.38 14.81
CA GLU A 125 -32.33 -11.19 14.30
C GLU A 125 -33.05 -11.93 15.45
N GLU A 126 -32.30 -12.50 16.39
CA GLU A 126 -32.83 -13.17 17.61
C GLU A 126 -33.57 -12.21 18.55
N GLN A 127 -33.22 -10.92 18.59
CA GLN A 127 -33.92 -9.90 19.38
C GLN A 127 -35.20 -9.37 18.71
N SER A 128 -35.38 -9.64 17.42
CA SER A 128 -36.51 -9.14 16.62
C SER A 128 -37.62 -10.18 16.41
N ALA A 129 -37.45 -11.38 16.97
CA ALA A 129 -38.38 -12.51 16.94
C ALA A 129 -39.10 -12.65 18.28
#